data_AF-A0A2M7UYC7-F1
#
_entry.id   AF-A0A2M7UYC7-F1
#
_cell.length_a   1.000
_cell.length_b   1.000
_cell.length_c   1.000
_cell.angle_alpha   90.00
_cell.angle_beta   90.00
_cell.angle_gamma   90.00
#
_symmetry.space_group_name_H-M   'P 1'
#
loop_
_entity.id
_entity.type
_entity.pdbx_description
1 polymer ?
#
loop_
_entity_poly.entity_id
_entity_poly.type
_entity_poly.pdbx_seq_one_letter_code
_entity_poly.pdbx_strand_id
1 'polypeptide(L)' 'MEKVITIPKEIAKDDLIITGKESFERLSKENSELKKTIQAILAGEIALKKGKTRTFRQFLKSKCRDYAKNI' A
#
# COMPACT_ATOMS: atom_id res chain seq x y z
N MET A 1 14.22 -19.65 -30.02
CA MET A 1 14.25 -20.60 -28.88
C MET A 1 12.99 -20.40 -28.06
N GLU A 2 12.06 -21.34 -28.12
CA GLU A 2 10.88 -21.32 -27.24
C GLU A 2 11.29 -21.71 -25.82
N LYS A 3 10.92 -20.88 -24.84
CA LYS A 3 11.08 -21.20 -23.42
C LYS A 3 9.81 -21.91 -22.96
N VAL A 4 9.87 -23.23 -22.85
CA VAL A 4 8.80 -24.04 -22.27
C VAL A 4 8.98 -24.06 -20.75
N ILE A 5 7.97 -23.61 -20.01
CA ILE A 5 7.92 -23.69 -18.55
C ILE A 5 6.90 -24.77 -18.20
N THR A 6 7.37 -25.88 -17.63
CA THR A 6 6.51 -27.00 -17.20
C THR A 6 6.01 -26.73 -15.78
N ILE A 7 4.70 -26.55 -15.61
CA ILE A 7 4.08 -26.37 -14.30
C ILE A 7 3.55 -27.73 -13.82
N PRO A 8 3.96 -28.23 -12.63
CA PRO A 8 3.46 -29.48 -12.08
C PRO A 8 1.93 -29.48 -11.93
N LYS A 9 1.29 -30.57 -12.36
CA LYS A 9 -0.18 -30.73 -12.40
C LYS A 9 -0.83 -30.61 -11.01
N GLU A 10 -0.08 -30.89 -9.95
CA GLU A 10 -0.52 -30.79 -8.55
C GLU A 10 -0.67 -29.33 -8.07
N ILE A 11 0.07 -28.40 -8.69
CA ILE A 11 0.01 -26.96 -8.39
C ILE A 11 -1.10 -26.29 -9.21
N ALA A 12 -1.45 -26.89 -10.36
CA ALA A 12 -2.57 -26.49 -11.18
C ALA A 12 -3.91 -26.93 -10.56
N LYS A 13 -4.32 -26.26 -9.48
CA LYS A 13 -5.75 -26.08 -9.24
C LYS A 13 -6.29 -25.21 -10.39
N ASP A 14 -7.54 -25.45 -10.79
CA ASP A 14 -8.14 -24.98 -12.06
C ASP A 14 -8.07 -23.46 -12.34
N ASP A 15 -7.59 -22.64 -11.40
CA ASP A 15 -7.52 -21.17 -11.46
C ASP A 15 -6.07 -20.62 -11.57
N LEU A 16 -5.28 -21.12 -12.53
CA LEU A 16 -3.94 -20.58 -12.80
C LEU A 16 -4.01 -19.37 -13.76
N ILE A 17 -3.62 -18.19 -13.27
CA ILE A 17 -3.45 -16.99 -14.09
C ILE A 17 -1.96 -16.84 -14.44
N ILE A 18 -1.64 -16.96 -15.73
CA ILE A 18 -0.30 -16.68 -16.24
C ILE A 18 -0.21 -15.20 -16.59
N THR A 19 0.75 -14.51 -15.98
CA THR A 19 1.01 -13.09 -16.23
C THR A 19 2.50 -12.85 -16.41
N GLY A 20 2.86 -11.78 -17.13
CA GLY A 20 4.25 -11.34 -17.23
C GLY A 20 4.81 -10.95 -15.87
N LYS A 21 6.10 -11.26 -15.64
CA LYS A 21 6.80 -10.96 -14.38
C LYS A 21 6.68 -9.49 -14.00
N GLU A 22 6.97 -8.58 -14.93
CA GLU A 22 6.89 -7.13 -14.67
C GLU A 22 5.48 -6.66 -14.31
N SER A 23 4.47 -7.24 -14.96
CA SER A 23 3.07 -6.93 -14.65
C SER A 23 2.69 -7.40 -13.25
N PHE A 24 3.15 -8.58 -12.85
CA PHE A 24 2.94 -9.10 -11.50
C PHE A 24 3.65 -8.25 -10.44
N GLU A 25 4.92 -7.90 -10.67
CA GLU A 25 5.70 -7.07 -9.74
C GLU A 25 5.07 -5.68 -9.56
N ARG A 26 4.62 -5.07 -10.67
CA ARG A 26 3.89 -3.79 -10.62
C ARG A 26 2.60 -3.91 -9.81
N LEU A 27 1.74 -4.89 -10.12
CA LEU A 27 0.49 -5.11 -9.39
C LEU A 27 0.71 -5.39 -7.90
N SER A 28 1.74 -6.18 -7.58
CA SER A 28 2.11 -6.50 -6.20
C SER A 28 2.51 -5.24 -5.42
N LYS A 29 3.32 -4.37 -6.05
CA LYS A 29 3.72 -3.09 -5.47
C LYS A 29 2.51 -2.16 -5.26
N GLU A 30 1.69 -1.97 -6.30
CA GLU A 30 0.48 -1.14 -6.22
C GLU A 30 -0.47 -1.63 -5.12
N ASN A 31 -0.67 -2.95 -5.01
CA ASN A 31 -1.53 -3.54 -3.98
C ASN A 31 -0.98 -3.31 -2.57
N SER A 32 0.34 -3.40 -2.38
CA SER A 32 1.00 -3.09 -1.11
C SER A 32 0.82 -1.62 -0.71
N GLU A 33 0.95 -0.70 -1.66
CA GLU A 33 0.74 0.73 -1.46
C GLU A 33 -0.73 1.06 -1.15
N LEU A 34 -1.66 0.42 -1.86
CA LEU A 34 -3.10 0.55 -1.63
C LEU A 34 -3.46 0.09 -0.21
N LYS A 35 -2.95 -1.07 0.22
CA LYS A 35 -3.19 -1.61 1.55
C LYS A 35 -2.71 -0.66 2.65
N LYS A 36 -1.51 -0.07 2.50
CA LYS A 36 -0.98 0.93 3.44
C LYS A 36 -1.84 2.19 3.47
N THR A 37 -2.30 2.64 2.31
CA THR A 37 -3.17 3.82 2.18
C THR A 37 -4.50 3.60 2.90
N ILE A 38 -5.15 2.45 2.67
CA ILE A 38 -6.40 2.09 3.34
C ILE A 38 -6.21 2.04 4.86
N GLN A 39 -5.12 1.43 5.34
CA GLN A 39 -4.81 1.40 6.78
C GLN A 39 -4.64 2.79 7.37
N ALA A 40 -3.98 3.70 6.66
CA ALA A 40 -3.80 5.09 7.10
C ALA A 40 -5.13 5.85 7.15
N ILE A 41 -6.00 5.66 6.16
CA ILE A 41 -7.34 6.26 6.11
C ILE A 41 -8.17 5.77 7.30
N LEU A 42 -8.25 4.45 7.52
CA LEU A 42 -9.01 3.87 8.63
C LEU A 42 -8.50 4.36 9.99
N ALA A 43 -7.17 4.42 10.17
CA ALA A 43 -6.58 4.98 11.39
C ALA A 43 -6.95 6.46 11.58
N GLY A 44 -6.95 7.23 10.49
CA GLY A 44 -7.42 8.62 10.47
C GLY A 44 -8.89 8.76 10.88
N GLU A 45 -9.78 7.97 10.28
CA GLU A 45 -11.22 7.98 10.61
C GLU A 45 -11.49 7.63 12.08
N ILE A 46 -10.79 6.61 12.61
CA ILE A 46 -10.90 6.22 14.02
C ILE A 46 -10.42 7.37 14.92
N ALA A 47 -9.33 8.05 14.55
CA ALA A 47 -8.82 9.19 15.30
C ALA A 47 -9.82 10.37 15.28
N LEU A 48 -10.42 10.67 14.11
CA LEU A 48 -11.46 11.69 13.96
C LEU A 48 -12.68 11.36 14.85
N LYS A 49 -13.20 10.13 14.80
CA LYS A 49 -14.33 9.69 15.64
C LYS A 49 -14.07 9.81 17.14
N LYS A 50 -12.82 9.64 17.57
CA LYS A 50 -12.40 9.78 18.98
C LYS A 50 -12.06 11.22 19.38
N GLY A 51 -12.31 12.20 18.51
CA GLY A 51 -11.93 13.60 18.74
C GLY A 51 -10.42 13.81 18.79
N LYS A 52 -9.60 12.82 18.41
CA LYS A 52 -8.14 12.92 18.31
C LYS A 52 -7.75 13.57 17.00
N THR A 53 -8.24 14.79 16.80
CA THR A 53 -7.81 15.64 15.70
C THR A 53 -6.65 16.48 16.21
N ARG A 54 -5.65 16.66 15.36
CA ARG A 54 -4.59 17.65 15.57
C ARG A 54 -4.74 18.68 14.48
N THR A 55 -4.66 19.95 14.82
CA THR A 55 -4.64 20.98 13.78
C THR A 55 -3.41 20.79 12.90
N PHE A 56 -3.49 21.19 11.63
CA PHE A 56 -2.37 21.10 10.70
C PHE A 56 -1.08 21.72 11.29
N ARG A 57 -1.23 22.81 12.05
CA ARG A 57 -0.16 23.47 12.81
C ARG A 57 0.46 22.56 13.89
N GLN A 58 -0.35 21.84 14.66
CA GLN A 58 0.14 20.88 15.67
C GLN A 58 0.82 19.67 15.02
N PHE A 59 0.31 19.20 13.87
CA PHE A 59 0.96 18.14 13.10
C PHE A 59 2.37 18.56 12.67
N LEU A 60 2.50 19.72 12.02
CA LEU A 60 3.79 20.25 11.56
C LEU A 60 4.78 20.40 12.70
N LYS A 61 4.36 20.96 13.86
CA LYS A 61 5.23 21.07 15.04
C LYS A 61 5.70 19.70 15.58
N SER A 62 4.92 18.63 15.41
CA SER A 62 5.23 17.30 15.96
C SER A 62 6.08 16.42 15.04
N LYS A 63 5.97 16.59 13.72
CA LYS A 63 6.58 15.70 12.72
C LYS A 63 7.52 16.41 11.73
N CYS A 64 7.36 17.71 11.54
CA CYS A 64 8.09 18.53 10.58
C CYS A 64 8.54 19.84 11.26
N ARG A 65 9.31 19.72 12.35
CA ARG A 65 9.68 20.84 13.24
C ARG A 65 10.29 22.03 12.51
N ASP A 66 11.07 21.76 11.47
CA ASP A 66 11.75 22.79 10.68
C ASP A 66 10.78 23.58 9.78
N TYR A 67 9.73 22.93 9.26
CA TYR A 67 8.67 23.60 8.50
C TYR A 67 7.74 24.43 9.38
N ALA A 68 7.60 24.05 10.66
CA ALA A 68 6.76 24.77 11.61
C ALA A 68 7.38 26.09 12.09
N LYS A 69 8.68 26.37 11.84
CA LYS A 69 9.31 27.65 12.17
C LYS A 69 8.87 28.79 11.25
N ASN A 70 8.34 28.48 10.07
CA ASN A 70 8.00 29.45 9.02
C ASN A 70 6.48 29.70 8.88
N ILE A 71 5.65 29.26 9.85
CA ILE A 71 4.16 29.45 9.91
C ILE A 71 3.70 29.89 11.31
#